data_AF-A0A5J4UG61-F1
#
_entry.id   AF-A0A5J4UG61-F1
#
_cell.length_a   1.000
_cell.length_b   1.000
_cell.length_c   1.000
_cell.angle_alpha   90.00
_cell.angle_beta   90.00
_cell.angle_gamma   90.00
#
_symmetry.space_group_name_H-M   'P 1'
#
loop_
_entity.id
_entity.type
_entity.pdbx_description
1 polymer ?
#
loop_
_entity_poly.entity_id
_entity_poly.type
_entity_poly.pdbx_seq_one_letter_code
_entity_poly.pdbx_strand_id
1 'polypeptide(L)'
;MTQVETATVIQNNEQFVNASYNGMTILVRQSDGYINVSQFCYQYSKQFRSLIKQDRWKDYIKAETDELSATLIRAPEINDEGQPDKNLSGSLMYSIDKGYANDFKGYYVHPILINYIAIWISPKYAVTVRKIMDSINDNSQQTHTNFEANTNRLIEQLQRENTDYSNTIQQM
;
A
#
# COMPACT_ATOMS: atom_id res chain seq x y z
N MET A 1 -5.56 5.52 19.27
CA MET A 1 -4.37 5.17 18.47
C MET A 1 -3.17 5.31 19.37
N THR A 2 -2.63 4.18 19.84
CA THR A 2 -1.42 4.18 20.68
C THR A 2 -0.26 4.55 19.78
N GLN A 3 0.38 5.70 20.03
CA GLN A 3 1.65 6.02 19.39
C GLN A 3 2.64 4.92 19.79
N VAL A 4 3.05 4.12 18.81
CA VAL A 4 4.11 3.14 19.01
C VAL A 4 5.38 3.96 19.22
N GLU A 5 6.08 3.72 20.34
CA GLU A 5 7.34 4.37 20.65
C GLU A 5 8.35 4.12 19.51
N THR A 6 8.65 5.18 18.78
CA THR A 6 9.58 5.17 17.66
C THR A 6 11.00 5.32 18.20
N ALA A 7 11.75 4.23 18.30
CA ALA A 7 13.17 4.31 18.66
C ALA A 7 13.98 4.80 17.44
N THR A 8 14.47 6.04 17.51
CA THR A 8 15.36 6.62 16.50
C THR A 8 16.81 6.29 16.82
N VAL A 9 17.55 5.79 15.84
CA VAL A 9 18.98 5.48 15.95
C VAL A 9 19.74 6.20 14.84
N ILE A 10 20.87 6.82 15.18
CA ILE A 10 21.75 7.49 14.22
C ILE A 10 22.93 6.55 13.91
N GLN A 11 23.18 6.30 12.62
CA GLN A 11 24.32 5.52 12.12
C GLN A 11 24.87 6.17 10.87
N ASN A 12 26.18 6.37 10.81
CA ASN A 12 26.86 6.99 9.66
C ASN A 12 26.17 8.29 9.18
N ASN A 13 25.84 9.18 10.12
CA ASN A 13 25.11 10.43 9.87
C ASN A 13 23.68 10.28 9.30
N GLU A 14 23.11 9.07 9.32
CA GLU A 14 21.76 8.79 8.88
C GLU A 14 20.87 8.33 10.02
N GLN A 15 19.60 8.74 9.95
CA GLN A 15 18.59 8.38 10.93
C GLN A 15 17.83 7.13 10.48
N PHE A 16 17.69 6.19 11.40
CA PHE A 16 16.90 4.98 11.24
C PHE A 16 15.85 4.93 12.33
N VAL A 17 14.68 4.41 11.97
CA VAL A 17 13.51 4.36 12.81
C VAL A 17 12.96 2.94 12.84
N ASN A 18 12.79 2.39 14.04
CA ASN A 18 11.95 1.21 14.21
C ASN A 18 10.48 1.63 14.20
N ALA A 19 9.73 1.13 13.23
CA ALA A 19 8.29 1.39 13.07
C ALA A 19 7.48 0.09 13.11
N SER A 20 6.18 0.22 13.40
CA SER A 20 5.23 -0.88 13.30
C SER A 20 4.50 -0.82 11.96
N TYR A 21 4.60 -1.90 11.18
CA TYR A 21 3.84 -2.12 9.96
C TYR A 21 2.89 -3.29 10.19
N ASN A 22 1.59 -3.00 10.36
CA ASN A 22 0.54 -4.01 10.57
C ASN A 22 0.88 -5.02 11.69
N GLY A 23 1.49 -4.54 12.78
CA GLY A 23 1.90 -5.37 13.92
C GLY A 23 3.25 -6.07 13.75
N MET A 24 4.01 -5.75 12.72
CA MET A 24 5.37 -6.25 12.50
C MET A 24 6.39 -5.12 12.62
N THR A 25 7.54 -5.38 13.24
CA THR A 25 8.58 -4.36 13.42
C THR A 25 9.45 -4.27 12.17
N ILE A 26 9.56 -3.07 11.60
CA ILE A 26 10.38 -2.75 10.44
C ILE A 26 11.39 -1.65 10.78
N LEU A 27 12.57 -1.71 10.18
CA LEU A 27 13.59 -0.66 10.29
C LEU A 27 13.56 0.20 9.02
N VAL A 28 13.25 1.48 9.17
CA VAL A 28 13.10 2.46 8.08
C VAL A 28 14.24 3.45 8.10
N ARG A 29 14.93 3.64 6.98
CA ARG A 29 15.92 4.71 6.79
C ARG A 29 15.18 6.01 6.48
N GLN A 30 15.39 7.05 7.28
CA GLN A 30 14.59 8.27 7.19
C GLN A 30 14.91 9.13 5.96
N SER A 31 16.12 9.01 5.40
CA SER A 31 16.54 9.84 4.26
C SER A 31 15.78 9.52 2.97
N ASP A 32 15.32 8.28 2.80
CA ASP A 32 14.67 7.80 1.57
C ASP A 32 13.38 6.99 1.83
N GLY A 33 13.07 6.67 3.09
CA GLY A 33 11.92 5.85 3.46
C GLY A 33 12.09 4.35 3.16
N TYR A 34 13.27 3.90 2.73
CA TYR A 34 13.49 2.50 2.39
C TYR A 34 13.56 1.63 3.66
N ILE A 35 13.11 0.39 3.53
CA ILE A 35 12.96 -0.55 4.64
C ILE A 35 14.07 -1.60 4.55
N ASN A 36 14.79 -1.82 5.66
CA ASN A 36 15.77 -2.90 5.76
C ASN A 36 15.08 -4.26 5.83
N VAL A 37 15.00 -4.95 4.69
CA VAL A 37 14.33 -6.25 4.59
C VAL A 37 15.20 -7.43 4.98
N SER A 38 16.51 -7.26 5.02
CA SER A 38 17.39 -8.26 5.61
C SER A 38 17.08 -8.44 7.09
N GLN A 39 17.02 -7.32 7.82
CA GLN A 39 16.67 -7.29 9.24
C GLN A 39 15.22 -7.78 9.42
N PHE A 40 14.28 -7.28 8.61
CA PHE A 40 12.87 -7.68 8.71
C PHE A 40 12.67 -9.19 8.51
N CYS A 41 13.25 -9.79 7.46
CA CYS A 41 13.14 -11.23 7.21
C CYS A 41 13.80 -12.07 8.31
N TYR A 42 14.93 -11.59 8.84
CA TYR A 42 15.68 -12.30 9.88
C TYR A 42 14.86 -12.49 11.16
N GLN A 43 14.06 -11.49 11.55
CA GLN A 43 13.12 -11.58 12.69
C GLN A 43 12.15 -12.78 12.58
N TYR A 44 11.87 -13.24 11.36
CA TYR A 44 10.97 -14.36 11.06
C TYR A 44 11.72 -15.63 10.63
N SER A 45 13.02 -15.73 10.94
CA SER A 45 13.88 -16.86 10.55
C SER A 45 13.94 -17.09 9.03
N LYS A 46 13.84 -16.02 8.24
CA LYS A 46 13.97 -16.04 6.78
C LYS A 46 15.17 -15.22 6.33
N GLN A 47 15.78 -15.66 5.23
CA GLN A 47 16.84 -14.88 4.57
C GLN A 47 16.26 -14.25 3.31
N PHE A 48 16.29 -12.92 3.22
CA PHE A 48 15.78 -12.19 2.05
C PHE A 48 16.48 -12.63 0.74
N ARG A 49 17.75 -13.06 0.84
CA ARG A 49 18.50 -13.60 -0.30
C ARG A 49 17.85 -14.86 -0.92
N SER A 50 17.00 -15.57 -0.19
CA SER A 50 16.23 -16.71 -0.71
C SER A 50 15.00 -16.26 -1.50
N LEU A 51 14.43 -15.08 -1.19
CA LEU A 51 13.31 -14.51 -1.94
C LEU A 51 13.78 -13.96 -3.29
N ILE A 52 14.88 -13.20 -3.32
CA ILE A 52 15.37 -12.56 -4.56
C ILE A 52 15.75 -13.55 -5.67
N LYS A 53 15.99 -14.82 -5.30
CA LYS A 53 16.32 -15.90 -6.25
C LYS A 53 15.08 -16.48 -6.93
N GLN A 54 13.89 -16.28 -6.37
CA GLN A 54 12.65 -16.84 -6.91
C GLN A 54 12.22 -16.08 -8.15
N ASP A 55 11.79 -16.79 -9.18
CA ASP A 55 11.32 -16.16 -10.42
C ASP A 55 10.05 -15.33 -10.18
N ARG A 56 9.15 -15.81 -9.31
CA ARG A 56 7.95 -15.05 -8.90
C ARG A 56 8.28 -13.68 -8.28
N TRP A 57 9.41 -13.55 -7.60
CA TRP A 57 9.85 -12.26 -7.07
C TRP A 57 10.30 -11.33 -8.20
N LYS A 58 11.04 -11.86 -9.19
CA LYS A 58 11.46 -11.08 -10.36
C LYS A 58 10.26 -10.62 -11.18
N ASP A 59 9.28 -11.50 -11.39
CA ASP A 59 8.03 -11.19 -12.09
C ASP A 59 7.26 -10.09 -11.36
N TYR A 60 7.18 -10.17 -10.03
CA TYR A 60 6.52 -9.16 -9.21
C TYR A 60 7.23 -7.79 -9.31
N ILE A 61 8.55 -7.75 -9.19
CA ILE A 61 9.33 -6.50 -9.35
C ILE A 61 9.12 -5.90 -10.74
N LYS A 62 9.09 -6.73 -11.77
CA LYS A 62 8.80 -6.27 -13.13
C LYS A 62 7.41 -5.65 -13.23
N ALA A 63 6.38 -6.32 -12.70
CA ALA A 63 5.01 -5.81 -12.72
C ALA A 63 4.88 -4.46 -11.98
N GLU A 64 5.50 -4.31 -10.81
CA GLU A 64 5.51 -3.06 -10.05
C GLU A 64 6.27 -1.95 -10.80
N THR A 65 7.39 -2.28 -11.43
CA THR A 65 8.16 -1.32 -12.24
C THR A 65 7.37 -0.85 -13.45
N ASP A 66 6.70 -1.78 -14.15
CA ASP A 66 5.86 -1.47 -15.30
C ASP A 66 4.68 -0.56 -14.90
N GLU A 67 4.01 -0.83 -13.77
CA GLU A 67 2.90 -0.02 -13.25
C GLU A 67 3.35 1.40 -12.85
N LEU A 68 4.48 1.51 -12.15
CA LEU A 68 5.06 2.82 -11.79
C LEU A 68 5.42 3.62 -13.05
N SER A 69 6.01 2.97 -14.05
CA SER A 69 6.34 3.62 -15.32
C SER A 69 5.09 4.10 -16.06
N ALA A 70 4.01 3.30 -16.07
CA ALA A 70 2.75 3.66 -16.69
C ALA A 70 2.07 4.85 -15.98
N THR A 71 2.17 4.90 -14.66
CA THR A 71 1.63 6.01 -13.85
C THR A 71 2.35 7.32 -14.15
N LEU A 72 3.69 7.29 -14.24
CA LEU A 72 4.50 8.47 -14.58
C LEU A 72 4.23 8.99 -16.01
N ILE A 73 3.95 8.10 -16.97
CA ILE A 73 3.56 8.50 -18.33
C ILE A 73 2.19 9.21 -18.32
N ARG A 74 1.28 8.79 -17.44
CA ARG A 74 -0.11 9.33 -17.37
C ARG A 74 -0.21 10.63 -16.58
N ALA A 75 0.70 10.88 -15.66
CA ALA A 75 0.79 12.12 -14.90
C ALA A 75 2.27 12.54 -14.81
N PRO A 76 2.81 13.22 -15.84
CA PRO A 76 4.16 13.75 -15.74
C PRO A 76 4.15 14.81 -14.64
N GLU A 77 4.77 14.49 -13.50
CA GLU A 77 5.18 15.50 -12.55
C GLU A 77 6.27 16.32 -13.25
N ILE A 78 5.85 17.50 -13.68
CA ILE A 78 6.72 18.48 -14.31
C ILE A 78 7.30 19.27 -13.16
N ASN A 79 8.61 19.29 -13.02
CA ASN A 79 9.25 20.19 -12.06
C ASN A 79 8.96 21.66 -12.46
N ASP A 80 9.22 22.61 -11.55
CA ASP A 80 9.04 24.06 -11.81
C ASP A 80 9.80 24.57 -13.05
N GLU A 81 10.72 23.77 -13.61
CA GLU A 81 11.53 24.05 -14.79
C GLU A 81 10.99 23.39 -16.09
N GLY A 82 9.81 22.76 -16.06
CA GLY A 82 9.19 22.18 -17.25
C GLY A 82 9.77 20.82 -17.67
N GLN A 83 10.60 20.19 -16.83
CA GLN A 83 11.25 18.92 -17.08
C GLN A 83 10.56 17.78 -16.32
N PRO A 84 10.51 16.55 -16.89
CA PRO A 84 10.01 15.40 -16.16
C PRO A 84 10.90 15.18 -14.94
N ASP A 85 10.29 15.13 -13.76
CA ASP A 85 11.00 14.93 -12.50
C ASP A 85 11.61 13.52 -12.49
N LYS A 86 12.89 13.41 -12.88
CA LYS A 86 13.59 12.13 -13.05
C LYS A 86 13.86 11.38 -11.74
N ASN A 87 13.47 11.95 -10.60
CA ASN A 87 13.84 11.46 -9.28
C ASN A 87 13.07 10.22 -8.82
N LEU A 88 12.00 9.81 -9.52
CA LEU A 88 11.30 8.54 -9.24
C LEU A 88 11.82 7.33 -10.04
N SER A 89 12.87 7.49 -10.85
CA SER A 89 13.62 6.35 -11.41
C SER A 89 14.55 5.73 -10.36
N GLY A 90 14.09 5.62 -9.11
CA GLY A 90 14.79 4.96 -8.03
C GLY A 90 14.69 3.44 -8.20
N SER A 91 15.82 2.74 -8.13
CA SER A 91 15.81 1.27 -8.03
C SER A 91 14.96 0.87 -6.83
N LEU A 92 13.91 0.06 -7.04
CA LEU A 92 12.99 -0.41 -5.98
C LEU A 92 13.71 -1.16 -4.84
N MET A 93 14.97 -1.51 -5.03
CA MET A 93 15.82 -2.15 -4.05
C MET A 93 17.29 -1.78 -4.25
N TYR A 94 18.03 -1.69 -3.15
CA TYR A 94 19.50 -1.61 -3.16
C TYR A 94 20.08 -2.38 -1.96
N SER A 95 21.41 -2.44 -1.85
CA SER A 95 22.09 -3.08 -0.72
C SER A 95 23.14 -2.17 -0.09
N ILE A 96 23.23 -2.20 1.24
CA ILE A 96 24.28 -1.57 2.03
C ILE A 96 25.15 -2.67 2.64
N ASP A 97 26.45 -2.69 2.33
CA ASP A 97 27.42 -3.70 2.79
C ASP A 97 28.56 -3.13 3.66
N LYS A 98 28.85 -1.83 3.56
CA LYS A 98 29.95 -1.13 4.23
C LYS A 98 29.48 0.17 4.88
N GLY A 99 30.23 0.68 5.87
CA GLY A 99 29.98 2.00 6.49
C GLY A 99 28.96 2.03 7.64
N TYR A 100 28.29 0.91 7.92
CA TYR A 100 27.28 0.82 8.98
C TYR A 100 27.58 -0.32 9.96
N ALA A 101 26.94 -0.31 11.14
CA ALA A 101 26.87 -1.48 12.00
C ALA A 101 26.07 -2.62 11.34
N ASN A 102 26.33 -3.87 11.75
CA ASN A 102 25.78 -5.04 11.06
C ASN A 102 24.25 -5.08 11.01
N ASP A 103 23.57 -4.56 12.04
CA ASP A 103 22.10 -4.53 12.11
C ASP A 103 21.46 -3.58 11.10
N PHE A 104 22.24 -2.67 10.52
CA PHE A 104 21.82 -1.68 9.53
C PHE A 104 22.32 -2.04 8.12
N LYS A 105 23.10 -3.11 7.98
CA LYS A 105 23.50 -3.64 6.67
C LYS A 105 22.40 -4.54 6.09
N GLY A 106 22.47 -4.75 4.78
CA GLY A 106 21.60 -5.66 4.08
C GLY A 106 20.87 -5.01 2.91
N TYR A 107 19.75 -5.61 2.54
CA TYR A 107 18.92 -5.13 1.44
C TYR A 107 17.89 -4.13 1.96
N TYR A 108 17.75 -3.04 1.22
CA TYR A 108 16.78 -1.99 1.46
C TYR A 108 15.82 -1.98 0.27
N VAL A 109 14.51 -1.98 0.55
CA VAL A 109 13.47 -1.96 -0.49
C VAL A 109 12.56 -0.76 -0.33
N HIS A 110 12.00 -0.32 -1.43
CA HIS A 110 10.93 0.67 -1.45
C HIS A 110 9.68 0.11 -0.73
N PRO A 111 8.95 0.93 0.05
CA PRO A 111 7.79 0.49 0.82
C PRO A 111 6.70 -0.22 0.02
N ILE A 112 6.56 0.07 -1.28
CA ILE A 112 5.59 -0.60 -2.15
C ILE A 112 5.75 -2.13 -2.15
N LEU A 113 6.98 -2.62 -2.00
CA LEU A 113 7.29 -4.05 -2.03
C LEU A 113 7.07 -4.76 -0.69
N ILE A 114 6.85 -4.01 0.39
CA ILE A 114 6.85 -4.58 1.75
C ILE A 114 5.71 -5.57 1.95
N ASN A 115 4.57 -5.35 1.30
CA ASN A 115 3.39 -6.19 1.46
C ASN A 115 3.65 -7.60 0.94
N TYR A 116 4.27 -7.73 -0.24
CA TYR A 116 4.66 -9.03 -0.81
C TYR A 116 5.65 -9.77 0.10
N ILE A 117 6.66 -9.07 0.59
CA ILE A 117 7.69 -9.64 1.48
C ILE A 117 7.04 -10.12 2.79
N ALA A 118 6.15 -9.32 3.36
CA ALA A 118 5.42 -9.66 4.58
C ALA A 118 4.55 -10.92 4.43
N ILE A 119 3.83 -11.04 3.30
CA ILE A 119 3.06 -12.25 2.96
C ILE A 119 3.99 -13.47 2.85
N TRP A 120 5.15 -13.31 2.21
CA TRP A 120 6.12 -14.39 2.04
C TRP A 120 6.73 -14.87 3.36
N ILE A 121 7.08 -13.96 4.29
CA ILE A 121 7.69 -14.35 5.57
C ILE A 121 6.67 -14.85 6.60
N SER A 122 5.40 -14.42 6.51
CA SER A 122 4.39 -14.68 7.54
C SER A 122 3.02 -15.05 6.96
N PRO A 123 2.63 -16.33 7.02
CA PRO A 123 1.27 -16.74 6.66
C PRO A 123 0.19 -16.07 7.52
N LYS A 124 0.50 -15.76 8.79
CA LYS A 124 -0.43 -15.01 9.67
C LYS A 124 -0.70 -13.62 9.13
N TYR A 125 0.33 -12.95 8.60
CA TYR A 125 0.16 -11.65 7.95
C TYR A 125 -0.75 -11.76 6.73
N ALA A 126 -0.56 -12.80 5.90
CA ALA A 126 -1.44 -13.04 4.74
C ALA A 126 -2.92 -13.21 5.15
N VAL A 127 -3.20 -13.88 6.27
CA VAL A 127 -4.56 -14.00 6.81
C VAL A 127 -5.11 -12.64 7.26
N THR A 128 -4.29 -11.80 7.89
CA THR A 128 -4.70 -10.44 8.30
C THR A 128 -5.02 -9.57 7.09
N VAL A 129 -4.15 -9.56 6.07
CA VAL A 129 -4.38 -8.80 4.82
C VAL A 129 -5.65 -9.26 4.13
N ARG A 130 -5.88 -10.58 4.02
CA ARG A 130 -7.12 -11.12 3.43
C ARG A 130 -8.36 -10.59 4.16
N LYS A 131 -8.39 -10.60 5.50
CA LYS A 131 -9.52 -10.08 6.27
C LYS A 131 -9.77 -8.58 6.03
N ILE A 132 -8.71 -7.80 5.87
CA ILE A 132 -8.80 -6.38 5.55
C ILE A 132 -9.41 -6.21 4.15
N MET A 133 -8.89 -6.94 3.15
CA MET A 133 -9.43 -6.92 1.78
C MET A 133 -10.91 -7.34 1.74
N ASP A 134 -11.27 -8.44 2.41
CA ASP A 134 -12.64 -8.95 2.47
C ASP A 134 -13.57 -7.90 3.11
N SER A 135 -13.15 -7.29 4.23
CA SER A 135 -13.95 -6.24 4.88
C SER A 135 -14.13 -5.00 4.02
N ILE A 136 -13.12 -4.58 3.26
CA ILE A 136 -13.24 -3.44 2.33
C ILE A 136 -14.20 -3.78 1.20
N ASN A 137 -14.12 -5.00 0.65
CA ASN A 137 -15.00 -5.45 -0.40
C ASN A 137 -16.45 -5.57 0.08
N ASP A 138 -16.68 -6.17 1.24
CA ASP A 138 -18.02 -6.31 1.81
C ASP A 138 -18.64 -4.93 2.08
N ASN A 139 -17.87 -4.00 2.65
CA ASN A 139 -18.32 -2.63 2.87
C ASN A 139 -18.65 -1.92 1.55
N SER A 140 -17.80 -2.02 0.52
CA SER A 140 -18.06 -1.35 -0.76
C SER A 140 -19.33 -1.88 -1.44
N GLN A 141 -19.56 -3.19 -1.42
CA GLN A 141 -20.79 -3.82 -1.93
C GLN A 141 -22.03 -3.43 -1.12
N GLN A 142 -21.94 -3.41 0.21
CA GLN A 142 -23.03 -2.96 1.08
C GLN A 142 -23.38 -1.48 0.83
N THR A 143 -22.38 -0.63 0.65
CA THR A 143 -22.62 0.80 0.41
C THR A 143 -23.32 1.01 -0.94
N HIS A 144 -22.90 0.26 -1.97
CA HIS A 144 -23.51 0.31 -3.29
C HIS A 144 -24.96 -0.18 -3.28
N THR A 145 -25.21 -1.36 -2.71
CA THR A 145 -26.58 -1.94 -2.61
C THR A 145 -27.53 -1.07 -1.81
N ASN A 146 -27.09 -0.48 -0.69
CA ASN A 146 -27.89 0.45 0.10
C ASN A 146 -28.22 1.73 -0.68
N PHE A 147 -27.27 2.24 -1.46
CA PHE A 147 -27.49 3.41 -2.32
C PHE A 147 -28.53 3.12 -3.41
N GLU A 148 -28.44 1.98 -4.09
CA GLU A 148 -29.43 1.56 -5.09
C GLU A 148 -30.82 1.35 -4.49
N ALA A 149 -30.91 0.66 -3.35
CA ALA A 149 -32.18 0.43 -2.66
C ALA A 149 -32.87 1.73 -2.24
N ASN A 150 -32.11 2.69 -1.70
CA ASN A 150 -32.65 4.01 -1.34
C ASN A 150 -33.12 4.79 -2.58
N THR A 151 -32.36 4.75 -3.66
CA THR A 151 -32.71 5.41 -4.93
C THR A 151 -34.03 4.85 -5.49
N ASN A 152 -34.18 3.52 -5.51
CA ASN A 152 -35.39 2.87 -5.99
C ASN A 152 -36.61 3.24 -5.13
N ARG A 153 -36.47 3.26 -3.80
CA ARG A 153 -37.56 3.68 -2.89
C ARG A 153 -38.02 5.11 -3.14
N LEU A 154 -37.09 6.04 -3.41
CA LEU A 154 -37.43 7.43 -3.74
C LEU A 154 -38.16 7.50 -5.08
N ILE A 155 -37.70 6.76 -6.10
CA ILE A 155 -38.36 6.71 -7.42
C ILE A 155 -39.79 6.19 -7.29
N GLU A 156 -39.99 5.08 -6.56
CA GLU A 156 -41.32 4.51 -6.31
C GLU A 156 -42.24 5.47 -5.55
N GLN A 157 -41.71 6.24 -4.61
CA GLN A 157 -42.48 7.26 -3.90
C GLN A 157 -42.90 8.39 -4.84
N LEU A 158 -41.97 8.94 -5.63
CA LEU A 158 -42.26 10.00 -6.60
C LEU A 158 -43.27 9.56 -7.68
N GLN A 159 -43.18 8.31 -8.13
CA GLN A 159 -44.13 7.74 -9.09
C GLN A 159 -45.55 7.65 -8.51
N ARG A 160 -45.68 7.24 -7.23
CA ARG A 160 -46.97 7.21 -6.54
C ARG A 160 -47.54 8.61 -6.36
N GLU A 161 -46.74 9.56 -5.88
CA GLU A 161 -47.17 10.95 -5.71
C GLU A 161 -47.64 11.56 -7.04
N ASN A 162 -46.89 11.39 -8.13
CA ASN A 162 -47.31 11.85 -9.47
C ASN A 162 -48.61 11.20 -9.96
N THR A 163 -48.82 9.92 -9.66
CA THR A 163 -50.05 9.21 -10.02
C THR A 163 -51.26 9.78 -9.27
N ASP A 164 -51.12 10.02 -7.97
CA ASP A 164 -52.17 10.61 -7.13
C ASP A 164 -52.51 12.04 -7.57
N TYR A 165 -51.50 12.86 -7.88
CA TYR A 165 -51.71 14.20 -8.44
C TYR A 165 -52.46 14.17 -9.77
N SER A 166 -52.08 13.26 -10.68
CA SER A 166 -52.74 13.09 -11.97
C SER A 166 -54.22 12.71 -11.81
N ASN A 167 -54.52 11.75 -10.93
CA ASN A 167 -55.89 11.33 -10.63
C ASN A 167 -56.73 12.46 -10.03
N THR A 168 -56.14 13.25 -9.13
CA THR A 168 -56.80 14.39 -8.49
C THR A 168 -57.18 15.47 -9.52
N ILE A 169 -56.28 15.77 -10.46
CA ILE A 169 -56.55 16.72 -11.56
C ILE A 169 -57.68 16.23 -12.46
N GLN A 170 -57.75 14.93 -12.76
CA GLN A 170 -58.81 14.38 -13.61
C GLN A 170 -60.21 14.43 -12.97
N GLN A 171 -60.30 14.57 -11.65
CA GLN A 171 -61.55 14.61 -10.90
C GLN A 171 -62.08 16.05 -10.66
N MET A 172 -61.30 17.08 -11.01
CA MET A 172 -61.71 18.50 -10.98
C MET A 172 -62.32 18.93 -12.31
#